data_AF-A0A8T3T608-F1
#
_entry.id   AF-A0A8T3T608-F1
#
_cell.length_a   1.000
_cell.length_b   1.000
_cell.length_c   1.000
_cell.angle_alpha   90.00
_cell.angle_beta   90.00
_cell.angle_gamma   90.00
#
_symmetry.space_group_name_H-M   'P 1'
#
loop_
_entity.id
_entity.type
_entity.pdbx_description
1 polymer ?
#
loop_
_entity_poly.entity_id
_entity_poly.type
_entity_poly.pdbx_seq_one_letter_code
_entity_poly.pdbx_strand_id
1 'polypeptide(L)'
;MIPILALASAQLFDLMSFLLLVGQHGLAAELNPLVVRLATEFGLGAVAIAKLVLLAYVACTVAVLARRRPRLAGLVNVAGVAAGSLGGFSNMLTI
;
A
#
# COMPACT_ATOMS: atom_id res chain seq x y z
N MET A 1 -10.53 -9.54 13.53
CA MET A 1 -10.02 -10.14 12.28
C MET A 1 -10.50 -9.38 11.05
N ILE A 2 -11.80 -9.08 10.90
CA ILE A 2 -12.36 -8.28 9.80
C ILE A 2 -11.58 -6.99 9.47
N PRO A 3 -11.16 -6.14 10.44
CA PRO A 3 -10.46 -4.89 10.11
C PRO A 3 -9.09 -5.09 9.44
N ILE A 4 -8.33 -6.13 9.85
CA ILE A 4 -7.01 -6.45 9.29
C ILE A 4 -7.15 -7.00 7.87
N LEU A 5 -8.22 -7.75 7.59
CA LEU A 5 -8.49 -8.22 6.23
C LEU A 5 -8.78 -7.06 5.29
N ALA A 6 -9.59 -6.07 5.71
CA ALA A 6 -9.85 -4.89 4.91
C ALA A 6 -8.56 -4.09 4.62
N LEU A 7 -7.70 -3.92 5.64
CA LEU A 7 -6.37 -3.31 5.48
C LEU A 7 -5.53 -4.07 4.46
N ALA A 8 -5.43 -5.40 4.62
CA ALA A 8 -4.64 -6.23 3.73
C ALA A 8 -5.15 -6.17 2.29
N SER A 9 -6.46 -6.25 2.08
CA SER A 9 -7.07 -6.13 0.76
C SER A 9 -6.79 -4.77 0.11
N ALA A 10 -6.89 -3.67 0.86
CA ALA A 10 -6.62 -2.34 0.34
C ALA A 10 -5.15 -2.15 -0.07
N GLN A 11 -4.21 -2.67 0.73
CA GLN A 11 -2.78 -2.60 0.42
C GLN A 11 -2.38 -3.54 -0.73
N LEU A 12 -3.00 -4.72 -0.82
CA LEU A 12 -2.80 -5.61 -1.96
C LEU A 12 -3.38 -5.02 -3.24
N PHE A 13 -4.52 -4.34 -3.16
CA PHE A 13 -5.10 -3.60 -4.28
C PHE A 13 -4.14 -2.51 -4.80
N ASP A 14 -3.53 -1.73 -3.90
CA ASP A 14 -2.48 -0.77 -4.27
C ASP A 14 -1.28 -1.42 -4.96
N LEU A 15 -0.79 -2.55 -4.43
CA LEU A 15 0.32 -3.28 -5.04
C LEU A 15 -0.03 -3.81 -6.43
N MET A 16 -1.19 -4.45 -6.58
CA MET A 16 -1.59 -5.06 -7.85
C MET A 16 -1.86 -4.01 -8.93
N SER A 17 -2.54 -2.91 -8.57
CA SER A 17 -2.78 -1.80 -9.49
C SER A 17 -1.47 -1.12 -9.91
N PHE A 18 -0.49 -0.98 -9.01
CA PHE A 18 0.85 -0.51 -9.34
C PHE A 18 1.55 -1.42 -10.36
N LEU A 19 1.53 -2.73 -10.13
CA LEU A 19 2.14 -3.69 -11.06
C LEU A 19 1.46 -3.68 -12.43
N LEU A 20 0.14 -3.50 -12.48
CA LEU A 20 -0.61 -3.36 -13.73
C LEU A 20 -0.26 -2.06 -14.47
N LEU A 21 -0.25 -0.92 -13.77
CA LEU A 21 0.16 0.36 -14.33
C LEU A 21 1.55 0.27 -14.95
N VAL A 22 2.53 -0.23 -14.20
CA VAL A 22 3.90 -0.34 -14.69
C VAL A 22 4.02 -1.35 -15.83
N GLY A 23 3.28 -2.47 -15.76
CA GLY A 23 3.28 -3.49 -16.81
C GLY A 23 2.67 -3.01 -18.13
N GLN A 24 1.68 -2.11 -18.08
CA GLN A 24 0.96 -1.62 -19.27
C GLN A 24 1.49 -0.29 -19.80
N HIS A 25 1.81 0.66 -18.92
CA HIS A 25 2.15 2.04 -19.28
C HIS A 25 3.59 2.42 -18.90
N GLY A 26 4.31 1.55 -18.19
CA GLY A 26 5.67 1.80 -17.73
C GLY A 26 5.72 2.71 -16.48
N LEU A 27 6.92 2.83 -15.90
CA LEU A 27 7.12 3.59 -14.66
C LEU A 27 6.84 5.10 -14.80
N ALA A 28 6.92 5.65 -16.01
CA ALA A 28 6.66 7.08 -16.26
C ALA A 28 5.18 7.47 -16.04
N ALA A 29 4.27 6.49 -16.04
CA ALA A 29 2.87 6.69 -15.72
C ALA A 29 2.60 6.80 -14.21
N GLU A 30 3.58 6.48 -13.36
CA GLU A 30 3.40 6.55 -11.90
C GLU A 30 3.35 8.02 -11.45
N LEU A 31 2.22 8.43 -10.86
CA LEU A 31 2.02 9.80 -10.38
C LEU A 31 2.80 10.11 -9.10
N ASN A 32 3.26 9.09 -8.37
CA ASN A 32 4.00 9.29 -7.13
C ASN A 32 5.50 9.45 -7.39
N PRO A 33 6.07 10.68 -7.24
CA PRO A 33 7.48 10.93 -7.54
C PRO A 33 8.43 10.16 -6.61
N LEU A 34 8.00 9.78 -5.41
CA LEU A 34 8.81 8.95 -4.51
C LEU A 34 8.92 7.52 -5.03
N VAL A 35 7.83 6.98 -5.57
CA VAL A 35 7.81 5.63 -6.15
C VAL A 35 8.68 5.59 -7.40
N VAL A 36 8.58 6.62 -8.27
CA VAL A 36 9.45 6.75 -9.45
C VAL A 36 10.92 6.82 -9.05
N ARG A 37 11.28 7.64 -8.05
CA ARG A 37 12.66 7.71 -7.54
C ARG A 37 13.14 6.37 -6.98
N LEU A 38 12.35 5.73 -6.12
CA LEU A 38 12.71 4.44 -5.55
C LEU A 38 12.86 3.34 -6.61
N ALA A 39 11.97 3.31 -7.60
CA ALA A 39 12.03 2.34 -8.69
C ALA A 39 13.20 2.61 -9.64
N THR A 40 13.57 3.86 -9.86
CA THR A 40 14.75 4.21 -10.69
C THR A 40 16.07 3.91 -9.97
N GLU A 41 16.14 4.11 -8.66
CA GLU A 41 17.36 3.86 -7.86
C GLU A 41 17.55 2.37 -7.51
N PHE A 42 16.47 1.66 -7.16
CA PHE A 42 16.54 0.30 -6.60
C PHE A 42 15.79 -0.76 -7.42
N GLY A 43 15.11 -0.37 -8.50
CA GLY A 43 14.32 -1.26 -9.35
C GLY A 43 12.91 -1.53 -8.83
N LEU A 44 12.05 -2.01 -9.74
CA LEU A 44 10.63 -2.31 -9.46
C LEU A 44 10.45 -3.38 -8.39
N GLY A 45 11.35 -4.36 -8.34
CA GLY A 45 11.33 -5.42 -7.32
C GLY A 45 11.49 -4.86 -5.90
N ALA A 46 12.38 -3.88 -5.71
CA ALA A 46 12.57 -3.23 -4.41
C ALA A 46 11.32 -2.46 -3.97
N VAL A 47 10.63 -1.78 -4.90
CA VAL A 47 9.36 -1.08 -4.63
C VAL A 47 8.26 -2.05 -4.22
N ALA A 48 8.12 -3.18 -4.92
CA ALA A 48 7.14 -4.20 -4.57
C ALA A 48 7.41 -4.80 -3.18
N ILE A 49 8.67 -5.09 -2.86
CA ILE A 49 9.09 -5.54 -1.52
C ILE A 49 8.79 -4.48 -0.46
N ALA A 50 9.08 -3.20 -0.72
CA ALA A 50 8.79 -2.11 0.20
C ALA A 50 7.28 -2.00 0.52
N LYS A 51 6.41 -2.14 -0.49
CA LYS A 51 4.95 -2.17 -0.30
C LYS A 51 4.51 -3.38 0.54
N LEU A 52 5.08 -4.56 0.32
CA LEU A 52 4.79 -5.75 1.14
C LEU A 52 5.25 -5.59 2.59
N VAL A 53 6.43 -5.01 2.80
CA VAL A 53 6.95 -4.70 4.14
C VAL A 53 6.06 -3.68 4.84
N LEU A 54 5.56 -2.66 4.12
CA LEU A 54 4.61 -1.69 4.66
C LEU A 54 3.30 -2.35 5.09
N LEU A 55 2.73 -3.24 4.25
CA LEU A 55 1.56 -4.03 4.61
C LEU A 55 1.78 -4.81 5.90
N ALA A 56 2.87 -5.58 5.98
CA ALA A 56 3.20 -6.37 7.16
C ALA A 56 3.38 -5.48 8.40
N TYR A 57 4.07 -4.35 8.26
CA TYR A 57 4.30 -3.39 9.33
C TYR A 57 3.00 -2.80 9.88
N VAL A 58 2.10 -2.32 9.01
CA VAL A 58 0.82 -1.73 9.45
C VAL A 58 -0.09 -2.80 10.06
N ALA A 59 -0.13 -4.00 9.49
CA ALA A 59 -0.91 -5.12 10.04
C ALA A 59 -0.40 -5.52 11.44
N CYS A 60 0.92 -5.65 11.62
CA CYS A 60 1.53 -5.90 12.93
C CYS A 60 1.24 -4.76 13.91
N THR A 61 1.34 -3.51 13.47
CA THR A 61 1.03 -2.34 14.31
C THR A 61 -0.41 -2.38 14.81
N VAL A 62 -1.38 -2.64 13.93
CA VAL A 62 -2.79 -2.79 14.31
C VAL A 62 -2.96 -3.95 15.29
N ALA A 63 -2.35 -5.11 15.03
CA ALA A 63 -2.45 -6.27 15.90
C ALA A 63 -1.89 -6.02 17.32
N VAL A 64 -0.75 -5.33 17.42
CA VAL A 64 -0.13 -4.97 18.71
C VAL A 64 -0.97 -3.92 19.43
N LEU A 65 -1.40 -2.86 18.74
CA LEU A 65 -2.21 -1.79 19.33
C LEU A 65 -3.58 -2.28 19.76
N ALA A 66 -4.20 -3.22 19.04
CA ALA A 66 -5.54 -3.71 19.36
C ALA A 66 -5.65 -4.25 20.80
N ARG A 67 -4.55 -4.79 21.36
CA ARG A 67 -4.52 -5.34 22.72
C ARG A 67 -4.44 -4.28 23.81
N ARG A 68 -3.84 -3.12 23.54
CA ARG A 68 -3.55 -2.09 24.55
C ARG A 68 -4.33 -0.79 24.34
N ARG A 69 -4.63 -0.43 23.09
CA ARG A 69 -5.26 0.83 22.67
C ARG A 69 -6.16 0.59 21.45
N PRO A 70 -7.34 -0.04 21.62
CA PRO A 70 -8.20 -0.45 20.51
C PRO A 70 -8.71 0.73 19.66
N ARG A 71 -8.92 1.91 20.25
CA ARG A 71 -9.29 3.12 19.51
C ARG A 71 -8.19 3.56 18.54
N LEU A 72 -6.93 3.56 18.98
CA LEU A 72 -5.80 3.89 18.11
C LEU A 72 -5.59 2.82 17.04
N ALA A 73 -5.76 1.54 17.38
CA ALA A 73 -5.72 0.47 16.40
C ALA A 73 -6.76 0.66 15.29
N GLY A 74 -7.98 1.08 15.65
CA GLY A 74 -9.03 1.44 14.70
C GLY A 74 -8.63 2.60 13.78
N LEU A 75 -8.07 3.68 14.34
CA LEU A 75 -7.59 4.82 13.55
C LEU A 75 -6.48 4.43 12.57
N VAL A 76 -5.48 3.68 13.02
CA VAL A 76 -4.39 3.18 12.16
C VAL A 76 -4.96 2.28 11.06
N ASN A 77 -5.93 1.43 11.38
CA ASN A 77 -6.57 0.56 10.41
C ASN A 77 -7.33 1.35 9.34
N VAL A 78 -8.14 2.34 9.74
CA VAL A 78 -8.89 3.21 8.81
C VAL A 78 -7.92 4.01 7.94
N ALA A 79 -6.90 4.61 8.54
CA ALA A 79 -5.88 5.36 7.79
C ALA A 79 -5.13 4.46 6.79
N GLY A 80 -4.77 3.24 7.20
CA GLY A 80 -4.07 2.29 6.34
C GLY A 80 -4.95 1.76 5.20
N VAL A 81 -6.24 1.54 5.44
CA VAL A 81 -7.21 1.20 4.39
C VAL A 81 -7.36 2.37 3.42
N ALA A 82 -7.57 3.58 3.93
CA ALA A 82 -7.69 4.77 3.09
C ALA A 82 -6.44 5.00 2.24
N ALA A 83 -5.25 4.87 2.81
CA ALA A 83 -3.99 5.01 2.09
C ALA A 83 -3.83 3.96 0.99
N GLY A 84 -4.12 2.68 1.28
CA GLY A 84 -4.07 1.61 0.27
C GLY A 84 -5.09 1.82 -0.84
N SER A 85 -6.34 2.15 -0.50
CA SER A 85 -7.36 2.45 -1.50
C SER A 85 -6.98 3.64 -2.38
N LEU A 86 -6.52 4.75 -1.78
CA LEU A 86 -6.09 5.94 -2.52
C LEU A 86 -4.90 5.67 -3.44
N GLY A 87 -3.91 4.91 -2.98
CA GLY A 87 -2.79 4.47 -3.81
C GLY A 87 -3.27 3.66 -5.02
N GLY A 88 -4.14 2.67 -4.78
CA GLY A 88 -4.65 1.85 -5.86
C GLY A 88 -5.54 2.60 -6.85
N PHE A 89 -6.36 3.55 -6.37
CA PHE A 89 -7.13 4.44 -7.23
C PHE A 89 -6.22 5.36 -8.06
N SER A 90 -5.15 5.91 -7.47
CA SER A 90 -4.18 6.73 -8.19
C SER A 90 -3.56 5.96 -9.38
N ASN A 91 -3.23 4.69 -9.17
CA ASN A 91 -2.70 3.84 -10.23
C ASN A 91 -3.76 3.54 -11.29
N MET A 92 -5.00 3.23 -10.87
CA MET A 92 -6.11 2.97 -11.80
C MET A 92 -6.47 4.17 -12.69
N LEU A 93 -6.37 5.40 -12.18
CA LEU A 93 -6.64 6.60 -12.97
C LEU A 93 -5.63 6.83 -14.10
N THR A 94 -4.51 6.11 -14.06
CA THR A 94 -3.42 6.24 -15.05
C THR A 94 -3.24 4.97 -15.88
N ILE A 95 -4.02 3.91 -15.60
CA ILE A 95 -4.25 2.77 -16.50
C ILE A 95 -5.29 3.17 -17.54
#